data_AF-A0AAE4CRC2-F1
#
_entry.id   AF-A0AAE4CRC2-F1
#
_cell.length_a   1.000
_cell.length_b   1.000
_cell.length_c   1.000
_cell.angle_alpha   90.00
_cell.angle_beta   90.00
_cell.angle_gamma   90.00
#
_symmetry.space_group_name_H-M   'P 1'
#
loop_
_entity.id
_entity.type
_entity.pdbx_description
1 polymer ?
#
loop_
_entity_poly.entity_id
_entity_poly.type
_entity_poly.pdbx_seq_one_letter_code
_entity_poly.pdbx_strand_id
1 'polypeptide(L)'
;MTEQFTVGKRLTSSLHKVRGMANGPVGTGALLWSIADDREVAPLLDAFDISARVVFAVMRTPGRVWREPDTGAMWDPDAEPRTGPFEGVPAVRDETTDLVMSVSVAAAEALRGEVADSRVLLLAAMLANPDSEASAVIRDCGEDPAQVRAAALAGAAPARPDRLVPELRPARDALLGRVRYRGRGLRDRLLLSVLARQVNHADEPVFWARLEADERAREQGRTTRTDDLLRALLATHEVVLAYPHLGVLGRDKRAGGDALLAQGIDHQRVRSVAPDDRPDEVPVSVLIKPGPDFPTDTGVLLDRLAAHPGNRSARILGSLGYRSEV
;
A
#
# COMPACT_ATOMS: atom_id res chain seq x y z
N MET A 1 22.85 30.38 12.18
CA MET A 1 23.77 29.24 11.96
C MET A 1 22.94 27.96 12.01
N THR A 2 23.04 27.12 10.99
CA THR A 2 22.39 25.80 10.94
C THR A 2 23.12 24.85 11.89
N GLU A 3 22.41 24.26 12.86
CA GLU A 3 22.98 23.26 13.77
C GLU A 3 23.27 21.96 12.99
N GLN A 4 24.51 21.49 13.04
CA GLN A 4 24.95 20.28 12.33
C GLN A 4 25.37 19.18 13.30
N PHE A 5 24.97 17.93 13.03
CA PHE A 5 25.34 16.75 13.80
C PHE A 5 25.61 15.54 12.89
N THR A 6 26.26 14.50 13.42
CA THR A 6 26.53 13.25 12.70
C THR A 6 25.67 12.11 13.22
N VAL A 7 25.48 11.07 12.40
CA VAL A 7 24.77 9.84 12.78
C VAL A 7 25.59 8.61 12.36
N GLY A 8 25.30 7.48 12.99
CA GLY A 8 25.94 6.20 12.68
C GLY A 8 25.68 5.70 11.26
N LYS A 9 26.57 4.81 10.79
CA LYS A 9 26.58 4.29 9.41
C LYS A 9 25.29 3.56 9.02
N ARG A 10 24.57 2.93 9.96
CA ARG A 10 23.30 2.26 9.61
C ARG A 10 22.21 3.27 9.33
N LEU A 11 22.20 4.42 10.01
CA LEU A 11 21.22 5.47 9.74
C LEU A 11 21.51 6.24 8.44
N THR A 12 22.77 6.32 8.01
CA THR A 12 23.16 6.87 6.70
C THR A 12 22.38 6.24 5.53
N SER A 13 22.28 4.91 5.47
CA SER A 13 21.61 4.26 4.33
C SER A 13 20.12 4.58 4.27
N SER A 14 19.49 4.78 5.43
CA SER A 14 18.11 5.21 5.57
C SER A 14 17.92 6.63 5.05
N LEU A 15 18.84 7.54 5.38
CA LEU A 15 18.84 8.91 4.88
C LEU A 15 19.07 8.98 3.35
N HIS A 16 19.94 8.14 2.80
CA HIS A 16 20.12 8.04 1.35
C HIS A 16 18.86 7.57 0.62
N LYS A 17 18.07 6.69 1.24
CA LYS A 17 16.84 6.17 0.63
C LYS A 17 15.78 7.26 0.44
N VAL A 18 15.71 8.22 1.37
CA VAL A 18 14.74 9.34 1.33
C VAL A 18 15.22 10.53 0.51
N ARG A 19 16.51 10.54 0.14
CA ARG A 19 17.10 11.56 -0.71
C ARG A 19 16.41 11.59 -2.06
N GLY A 20 15.91 12.77 -2.45
CA GLY A 20 15.20 12.96 -3.72
C GLY A 20 13.71 12.58 -3.67
N MET A 21 13.20 12.13 -2.54
CA MET A 21 11.76 11.96 -2.33
C MET A 21 11.14 13.06 -1.47
N ALA A 22 11.91 13.70 -0.58
CA ALA A 22 11.42 14.84 0.19
C ALA A 22 11.52 16.13 -0.63
N ASN A 23 10.40 16.85 -0.78
CA ASN A 23 10.37 18.20 -1.36
C ASN A 23 10.67 19.25 -0.27
N GLY A 24 11.75 19.07 0.49
CA GLY A 24 12.10 19.91 1.65
C GLY A 24 13.04 19.20 2.64
N PRO A 25 13.17 19.72 3.87
CA PRO A 25 13.77 18.99 4.98
C PRO A 25 13.13 17.61 5.17
N VAL A 26 13.96 16.62 5.52
CA VAL A 26 13.52 15.25 5.80
C VAL A 26 12.79 15.21 7.15
N GLY A 27 11.49 14.90 7.12
CA GLY A 27 10.67 14.69 8.32
C GLY A 27 10.70 13.26 8.87
N THR A 28 10.11 13.03 10.04
CA THR A 28 10.06 11.68 10.64
C THR A 28 9.21 10.70 9.83
N GLY A 29 8.25 11.15 9.00
CA GLY A 29 7.49 10.28 8.10
C GLY A 29 8.37 9.69 7.02
N ALA A 30 9.26 10.51 6.44
CA ALA A 30 10.26 10.05 5.49
C ALA A 30 11.23 9.05 6.14
N LEU A 31 11.70 9.34 7.35
CA LEU A 31 12.54 8.40 8.10
C LEU A 31 11.81 7.09 8.40
N LEU A 32 10.53 7.12 8.81
CA LEU A 32 9.70 5.93 9.01
C LEU A 32 9.63 5.07 7.74
N TRP A 33 9.32 5.68 6.59
CA TRP A 33 9.31 4.97 5.31
C TRP A 33 10.67 4.34 5.00
N SER A 34 11.76 5.04 5.34
CA SER A 34 13.11 4.58 5.04
C SER A 34 13.51 3.31 5.79
N ILE A 35 12.99 3.11 6.99
CA ILE A 35 13.27 1.96 7.85
C ILE A 35 12.19 0.88 7.80
N ALA A 36 11.03 1.15 7.20
CA ALA A 36 9.88 0.24 7.24
C ALA A 36 10.08 -1.11 6.51
N ASP A 37 11.11 -1.24 5.65
CA ASP A 37 11.51 -2.52 5.04
C ASP A 37 12.81 -3.11 5.64
N ASP A 38 13.34 -2.49 6.70
CA ASP A 38 14.54 -2.97 7.37
C ASP A 38 14.27 -4.29 8.10
N ARG A 39 15.25 -5.20 8.09
CA ARG A 39 15.12 -6.53 8.71
C ARG A 39 14.77 -6.52 10.21
N GLU A 40 15.10 -5.45 10.95
CA GLU A 40 14.81 -5.33 12.38
C GLU A 40 13.43 -4.70 12.63
N VAL A 41 13.00 -3.80 11.73
CA VAL A 41 11.78 -3.01 11.88
C VAL A 41 10.59 -3.64 11.16
N ALA A 42 10.80 -4.23 9.99
CA ALA A 42 9.74 -4.79 9.15
C ALA A 42 8.91 -5.85 9.88
N PRO A 43 9.48 -6.85 10.59
CA PRO A 43 8.67 -7.84 11.32
C PRO A 43 7.78 -7.21 12.40
N LEU A 44 8.26 -6.15 13.04
CA LEU A 44 7.51 -5.42 14.07
C LEU A 44 6.35 -4.65 13.45
N LEU A 45 6.61 -3.85 12.40
CA LEU A 45 5.55 -3.09 11.73
C LEU A 45 4.58 -3.99 10.95
N ASP A 46 5.04 -5.15 10.46
CA ASP A 46 4.18 -6.15 9.83
C ASP A 46 3.15 -6.72 10.80
N ALA A 47 3.46 -6.84 12.09
CA ALA A 47 2.47 -7.22 13.10
C ALA A 47 1.35 -6.18 13.24
N PHE A 48 1.57 -4.95 12.78
CA PHE A 48 0.57 -3.89 12.68
C PHE A 48 -0.04 -3.77 11.27
N ASP A 49 0.32 -4.65 10.33
CA ASP A 49 0.01 -4.54 8.91
C ASP A 49 0.50 -3.23 8.26
N ILE A 50 1.59 -2.65 8.78
CA ILE A 50 2.21 -1.43 8.27
C ILE A 50 3.49 -1.81 7.53
N SER A 51 3.43 -1.92 6.21
CA SER A 51 4.64 -2.12 5.39
C SER A 51 5.19 -0.80 4.86
N ALA A 52 6.41 -0.78 4.32
CA ALA A 52 6.96 0.39 3.63
C ALA A 52 6.03 0.89 2.49
N ARG A 53 5.29 -0.02 1.84
CA ARG A 53 4.30 0.32 0.82
C ARG A 53 3.10 1.04 1.41
N VAL A 54 2.62 0.60 2.58
CA VAL A 54 1.54 1.26 3.31
C VAL A 54 1.95 2.66 3.75
N VAL A 55 3.13 2.79 4.36
CA VAL A 55 3.69 4.08 4.78
C VAL A 55 3.73 5.04 3.58
N PHE A 56 4.25 4.58 2.44
CA PHE A 56 4.32 5.39 1.23
C PHE A 56 2.94 5.81 0.70
N ALA A 57 1.98 4.89 0.67
CA ALA A 57 0.61 5.15 0.23
C ALA A 57 -0.08 6.21 1.11
N VAL A 58 0.01 6.05 2.43
CA VAL A 58 -0.56 6.98 3.41
C VAL A 58 0.06 8.37 3.25
N MET A 59 1.38 8.45 3.16
CA MET A 59 2.09 9.74 2.99
C MET A 59 1.70 10.48 1.71
N ARG A 60 1.26 9.77 0.67
CA ARG A 60 0.81 10.34 -0.60
C ARG A 60 -0.69 10.66 -0.66
N THR A 61 -1.42 10.47 0.43
CA THR A 61 -2.86 10.75 0.48
C THR A 61 -3.13 12.25 0.24
N PRO A 62 -3.93 12.62 -0.78
CA PRO A 62 -4.29 14.02 -1.05
C PRO A 62 -5.04 14.61 0.12
N GLY A 63 -4.74 15.87 0.45
CA GLY A 63 -5.39 16.56 1.56
C GLY A 63 -5.03 15.99 2.94
N ARG A 64 -4.01 15.13 3.05
CA ARG A 64 -3.44 14.73 4.35
C ARG A 64 -3.03 15.99 5.13
N VAL A 65 -3.83 16.30 6.14
CA VAL A 65 -3.86 17.61 6.82
C VAL A 65 -2.61 17.85 7.66
N TRP A 66 -1.98 16.78 8.15
CA TRP A 66 -0.93 16.90 9.14
C TRP A 66 0.45 16.53 8.58
N ARG A 67 1.34 17.51 8.56
CA ARG A 67 2.75 17.42 8.19
C ARG A 67 3.58 18.12 9.25
N GLU A 68 4.80 17.65 9.45
CA GLU A 68 5.73 18.33 10.35
C GLU A 68 6.00 19.76 9.86
N PRO A 69 6.16 20.74 10.78
CA PRO A 69 6.55 22.10 10.42
C PRO A 69 7.79 22.08 9.52
N ASP A 70 7.79 22.96 8.52
CA ASP A 70 8.89 23.17 7.58
C ASP A 70 9.25 21.98 6.68
N THR A 71 8.53 20.85 6.78
CA THR A 71 8.69 19.70 5.87
C THR A 71 7.84 19.88 4.61
N GLY A 72 8.40 19.49 3.46
CA GLY A 72 7.65 19.42 2.21
C GLY A 72 6.88 18.10 2.08
N ALA A 73 5.98 18.03 1.10
CA ALA A 73 5.35 16.76 0.73
C ALA A 73 6.43 15.71 0.39
N MET A 74 6.21 14.45 0.77
CA MET A 74 6.95 13.34 0.18
C MET A 74 6.40 13.11 -1.23
N TRP A 75 7.24 13.37 -2.23
CA TRP A 75 6.96 13.20 -3.65
C TRP A 75 5.63 13.85 -4.06
N ASP A 76 5.69 15.12 -4.43
CA ASP A 76 4.60 15.81 -5.10
C ASP A 76 5.11 16.26 -6.48
N PRO A 77 4.62 15.66 -7.58
CA PRO A 77 5.10 15.97 -8.93
C PRO A 77 4.70 17.37 -9.38
N ASP A 78 3.68 17.96 -8.75
CA ASP A 78 3.14 19.28 -9.08
C ASP A 78 3.73 20.37 -8.16
N ALA A 79 4.33 19.99 -7.02
CA ALA A 79 5.03 20.94 -6.16
C ALA A 79 6.42 21.29 -6.69
N GLU A 80 6.77 22.58 -6.62
CA GLU A 80 8.13 23.01 -6.89
C GLU A 80 9.11 22.37 -5.89
N PRO A 81 10.17 21.66 -6.37
CA PRO A 81 11.14 21.03 -5.49
C PRO A 81 11.85 22.07 -4.63
N ARG A 82 11.63 22.04 -3.31
CA ARG A 82 12.39 22.85 -2.38
C ARG A 82 13.71 22.15 -2.10
N THR A 83 14.81 22.74 -2.57
CA THR A 83 16.17 22.25 -2.32
C THR A 83 16.92 23.27 -1.47
N GLY A 84 17.69 22.78 -0.50
CA GLY A 84 18.32 23.61 0.52
C GLY A 84 19.48 24.50 0.01
N PRO A 85 20.11 25.26 0.92
CA PRO A 85 19.99 25.16 2.38
C PRO A 85 18.71 25.80 2.95
N PHE A 86 18.17 25.19 4.01
CA PHE A 86 17.05 25.75 4.78
C PHE A 86 17.60 26.43 6.05
N GLU A 87 17.47 27.75 6.12
CA GLU A 87 17.93 28.50 7.30
C GLU A 87 17.12 28.13 8.54
N GLY A 88 17.79 28.00 9.69
CA GLY A 88 17.16 27.67 10.97
C GLY A 88 16.75 26.20 11.14
N VAL A 89 16.95 25.36 10.12
CA VAL A 89 16.62 23.94 10.16
C VAL A 89 17.85 23.11 10.50
N PRO A 90 17.79 22.11 11.40
CA PRO A 90 18.92 21.23 11.69
C PRO A 90 19.42 20.47 10.45
N ALA A 91 20.70 20.10 10.46
CA ALA A 91 21.30 19.31 9.40
C ALA A 91 22.05 18.09 9.94
N VAL A 92 21.85 16.95 9.29
CA VAL A 92 22.62 15.72 9.53
C VAL A 92 23.72 15.60 8.49
N ARG A 93 24.95 15.34 8.93
CA ARG A 93 26.07 14.97 8.07
C ARG A 93 26.21 13.46 8.05
N ASP A 94 26.25 12.89 6.86
CA ASP A 94 26.71 11.52 6.66
C ASP A 94 28.25 11.46 6.78
N GLU A 95 28.74 10.72 7.77
CA GLU A 95 30.17 10.50 7.99
C GLU A 95 30.85 9.74 6.83
N THR A 96 30.08 9.01 6.01
CA THR A 96 30.64 8.16 4.93
C THR A 96 30.77 8.92 3.61
N THR A 97 29.88 9.87 3.32
CA THR A 97 29.83 10.58 2.03
C THR A 97 30.03 12.09 2.13
N ASP A 98 30.21 12.62 3.35
CA ASP A 98 30.22 14.07 3.65
C ASP A 98 28.95 14.82 3.23
N LEU A 99 27.89 14.09 2.88
CA LEU A 99 26.62 14.66 2.46
C LEU A 99 25.93 15.31 3.66
N VAL A 100 25.45 16.55 3.46
CA VAL A 100 24.65 17.29 4.44
C VAL A 100 23.19 17.30 3.99
N MET A 101 22.30 16.84 4.86
CA MET A 101 20.86 16.84 4.63
C MET A 101 20.15 17.65 5.70
N SER A 102 19.26 18.55 5.29
CA SER A 102 18.37 19.22 6.23
C SER A 102 17.28 18.25 6.71
N VAL A 103 17.02 18.25 8.00
CA VAL A 103 16.04 17.39 8.67
C VAL A 103 15.11 18.28 9.50
N SER A 104 13.84 17.90 9.67
CA SER A 104 12.94 18.62 10.58
C SER A 104 13.48 18.60 12.02
N VAL A 105 12.96 19.49 12.88
CA VAL A 105 13.32 19.49 14.31
C VAL A 105 13.01 18.13 14.95
N ALA A 106 11.82 17.58 14.71
CA ALA A 106 11.43 16.27 15.24
C ALA A 106 12.32 15.12 14.73
N ALA A 107 12.72 15.16 13.45
CA ALA A 107 13.67 14.20 12.90
C ALA A 107 15.06 14.34 13.52
N ALA A 108 15.52 15.56 13.75
CA ALA A 108 16.78 15.82 14.43
C ALA A 108 16.76 15.30 15.88
N GLU A 109 15.70 15.56 16.63
CA GLU A 109 15.51 15.03 17.99
C GLU A 109 15.54 13.50 18.01
N ALA A 110 14.82 12.84 17.09
CA ALA A 110 14.80 11.39 17.00
C ALA A 110 16.17 10.79 16.65
N LEU A 111 16.92 11.42 15.73
CA LEU A 111 18.25 10.97 15.33
C LEU A 111 19.33 11.21 16.39
N ARG A 112 19.16 12.24 17.24
CA ARG A 112 20.08 12.56 18.35
C ARG A 112 19.81 11.75 19.61
N GLY A 113 18.63 11.13 19.72
CA GLY A 113 18.32 10.23 20.83
C GLY A 113 19.39 9.13 20.98
N GLU A 114 19.42 8.47 22.13
CA GLU A 114 20.28 7.31 22.39
C GLU A 114 19.84 6.08 21.58
N VAL A 115 19.93 6.18 20.25
CA VAL A 115 19.47 5.16 19.32
C VAL A 115 20.55 4.11 19.03
N ALA A 116 21.81 4.35 19.42
CA ALA A 116 22.94 3.42 19.26
C ALA A 116 23.03 2.75 17.86
N ASP A 117 22.68 3.50 16.79
CA ASP A 117 22.61 3.00 15.39
C ASP A 117 21.57 1.88 15.16
N SER A 118 20.61 1.71 16.08
CA SER A 118 19.46 0.80 16.00
C SER A 118 18.26 1.48 15.32
N ARG A 119 17.73 0.82 14.28
CA ARG A 119 16.54 1.31 13.57
C ARG A 119 15.26 1.10 14.36
N VAL A 120 15.24 0.11 15.26
CA VAL A 120 14.11 -0.11 16.19
C VAL A 120 14.07 1.01 17.24
N LEU A 121 15.23 1.42 17.77
CA LEU A 121 15.28 2.57 18.68
C LEU A 121 14.97 3.88 17.97
N LEU A 122 15.40 4.04 16.70
CA LEU A 122 14.99 5.18 15.89
C LEU A 122 13.46 5.21 15.70
N LEU A 123 12.82 4.07 15.39
CA LEU A 123 11.36 3.98 15.34
C LEU A 123 10.74 4.44 16.66
N ALA A 124 11.21 3.91 17.80
CA ALA A 124 10.69 4.29 19.11
C ALA A 124 10.91 5.77 19.44
N ALA A 125 12.02 6.36 19.00
CA ALA A 125 12.35 7.77 19.17
C ALA A 125 11.43 8.68 18.32
N MET A 126 11.20 8.34 17.05
CA MET A 126 10.27 9.08 16.19
C MET A 126 8.84 9.07 16.75
N LEU A 127 8.41 7.94 17.32
CA LEU A 127 7.07 7.78 17.89
C LEU A 127 6.95 8.33 19.33
N ALA A 128 8.05 8.83 19.93
CA ALA A 128 8.00 9.43 21.27
C ALA A 128 7.28 10.77 21.27
N ASN A 129 7.33 11.50 20.15
CA ASN A 129 6.56 12.72 19.95
C ASN A 129 5.22 12.38 19.26
N PRO A 130 4.05 12.56 19.92
CA PRO A 130 2.74 12.28 19.31
C PRO A 130 2.40 13.21 18.14
N ASP A 131 3.06 14.37 18.10
CA ASP A 131 2.99 15.39 17.05
C ASP A 131 4.16 15.25 16.06
N SER A 132 4.67 14.03 15.83
CA SER A 132 5.64 13.72 14.76
C SER A 132 4.96 13.09 13.53
N GLU A 133 5.50 13.35 12.33
CA GLU A 133 5.00 12.84 11.05
C GLU A 133 4.85 11.32 11.08
N ALA A 134 5.82 10.62 11.66
CA ALA A 134 5.74 9.19 11.93
C ALA A 134 4.50 8.82 12.76
N SER A 135 4.26 9.50 13.89
CA SER A 135 3.09 9.24 14.74
C SER A 135 1.77 9.49 14.01
N ALA A 136 1.68 10.53 13.19
CA ALA A 136 0.49 10.73 12.38
C ALA A 136 0.32 9.67 11.29
N VAL A 137 1.40 9.23 10.63
CA VAL A 137 1.31 8.16 9.62
C VAL A 137 0.81 6.86 10.27
N ILE A 138 1.30 6.51 11.47
CA ILE A 138 0.81 5.34 12.20
C ILE A 138 -0.69 5.48 12.54
N ARG A 139 -1.15 6.68 12.95
CA ARG A 139 -2.57 6.96 13.17
C ARG A 139 -3.41 6.83 11.90
N ASP A 140 -2.90 7.33 10.79
CA ASP A 140 -3.56 7.23 9.48
C ASP A 140 -3.63 5.77 8.99
N CYS A 141 -2.73 4.90 9.45
CA CYS A 141 -2.82 3.45 9.25
C CYS A 141 -3.90 2.79 10.15
N GLY A 142 -4.52 3.53 11.07
CA GLY A 142 -5.52 3.04 12.02
C GLY A 142 -4.91 2.40 13.27
N GLU A 143 -3.65 2.72 13.59
CA GLU A 143 -2.93 2.17 14.73
C GLU A 143 -2.57 3.26 15.75
N ASP A 144 -2.32 2.84 17.00
CA ASP A 144 -1.90 3.74 18.09
C ASP A 144 -0.36 3.86 18.12
N PRO A 145 0.21 5.06 17.88
CA PRO A 145 1.66 5.28 17.93
C PRO A 145 2.30 4.85 19.25
N ALA A 146 1.59 5.02 20.37
CA ALA A 146 2.09 4.64 21.68
C ALA A 146 2.24 3.11 21.81
N GLN A 147 1.33 2.34 21.23
CA GLN A 147 1.40 0.88 21.20
C GLN A 147 2.53 0.38 20.30
N VAL A 148 2.69 0.97 19.11
CA VAL A 148 3.80 0.62 18.20
C VAL A 148 5.15 0.94 18.86
N ARG A 149 5.25 2.10 19.53
CA ARG A 149 6.44 2.48 20.30
C ARG A 149 6.72 1.50 21.44
N ALA A 150 5.71 1.13 22.23
CA ALA A 150 5.88 0.19 23.32
C ALA A 150 6.37 -1.19 22.82
N ALA A 151 5.81 -1.68 21.71
CA ALA A 151 6.24 -2.92 21.06
C ALA A 151 7.69 -2.84 20.55
N ALA A 152 8.10 -1.69 19.97
CA ALA A 152 9.47 -1.44 19.56
C ALA A 152 10.46 -1.50 20.74
N LEU A 153 10.12 -0.85 21.85
CA LEU A 153 10.94 -0.83 23.06
C LEU A 153 11.01 -2.21 23.75
N ALA A 154 9.93 -2.98 23.68
CA ALA A 154 9.88 -4.35 24.21
C ALA A 154 10.61 -5.37 23.32
N GLY A 155 10.90 -5.02 22.06
CA GLY A 155 11.45 -5.95 21.08
C GLY A 155 10.50 -7.11 20.74
N ALA A 156 9.20 -6.92 20.95
CA ALA A 156 8.19 -7.97 20.82
C ALA A 156 6.98 -7.45 20.03
N ALA A 157 6.67 -8.13 18.93
CA ALA A 157 5.47 -7.88 18.15
C ALA A 157 4.21 -8.28 18.94
N PRO A 158 3.11 -7.49 18.89
CA PRO A 158 1.87 -7.87 19.54
C PRO A 158 1.23 -9.07 18.84
N ALA A 159 0.60 -9.95 19.63
CA ALA A 159 -0.30 -10.96 19.09
C ALA A 159 -1.65 -10.29 18.75
N ARG A 160 -2.00 -10.22 17.47
CA ARG A 160 -3.25 -9.61 17.01
C ARG A 160 -4.13 -10.66 16.31
N PRO A 161 -5.45 -10.64 16.56
CA PRO A 161 -6.35 -11.44 15.74
C PRO A 161 -6.32 -10.94 14.30
N ASP A 162 -6.31 -11.87 13.35
CA ASP A 162 -6.43 -11.52 11.95
C ASP A 162 -7.83 -10.94 11.68
N ARG A 163 -7.89 -9.83 10.94
CA ARG A 163 -9.14 -9.16 10.56
C ARG A 163 -9.84 -9.87 9.41
N LEU A 164 -9.11 -10.72 8.69
CA LEU A 164 -9.60 -11.40 7.51
C LEU A 164 -9.72 -12.91 7.73
N VAL A 165 -10.68 -13.50 7.02
CA VAL A 165 -10.73 -14.94 6.85
C VAL A 165 -9.47 -15.44 6.14
N PRO A 166 -8.99 -16.67 6.43
CA PRO A 166 -7.71 -17.18 5.92
C PRO A 166 -7.51 -17.05 4.41
N GLU A 167 -8.59 -17.12 3.63
CA GLU A 167 -8.54 -17.15 2.17
C GLU A 167 -8.34 -15.78 1.52
N LEU A 168 -8.55 -14.69 2.27
CA LEU A 168 -8.24 -13.33 1.81
C LEU A 168 -6.80 -12.91 2.17
N ARG A 169 -6.09 -13.70 2.97
CA ARG A 169 -4.70 -13.39 3.39
C ARG A 169 -3.72 -13.26 2.22
N PRO A 170 -3.73 -14.13 1.19
CA PRO A 170 -2.81 -13.97 0.06
C PRO A 170 -2.99 -12.63 -0.66
N ALA A 171 -4.25 -12.21 -0.84
CA ALA A 171 -4.63 -10.93 -1.39
C ALA A 171 -4.13 -9.77 -0.50
N ARG A 172 -4.40 -9.82 0.81
CA ARG A 172 -3.84 -8.85 1.77
C ARG A 172 -2.33 -8.76 1.67
N ASP A 173 -1.63 -9.88 1.71
CA ASP A 173 -0.16 -9.92 1.71
C ASP A 173 0.43 -9.37 0.41
N ALA A 174 -0.26 -9.53 -0.72
CA ALA A 174 0.11 -8.88 -1.97
C ALA A 174 -0.12 -7.36 -1.95
N LEU A 175 -1.23 -6.87 -1.37
CA LEU A 175 -1.50 -5.44 -1.20
C LEU A 175 -0.51 -4.77 -0.26
N LEU A 176 -0.14 -5.44 0.82
CA LEU A 176 0.90 -5.00 1.76
C LEU A 176 2.31 -5.11 1.16
N GLY A 177 2.47 -5.76 0.00
CA GLY A 177 3.77 -5.92 -0.67
C GLY A 177 4.68 -6.96 -0.01
N ARG A 178 4.15 -7.81 0.87
CA ARG A 178 4.85 -8.98 1.46
C ARG A 178 5.09 -10.05 0.40
N VAL A 179 4.18 -10.16 -0.56
CA VAL A 179 4.29 -11.04 -1.73
C VAL A 179 4.29 -10.19 -3.00
N ARG A 180 5.08 -10.60 -3.99
CA ARG A 180 5.07 -10.00 -5.32
C ARG A 180 4.36 -10.92 -6.29
N TYR A 181 3.39 -10.39 -7.03
CA TYR A 181 2.84 -11.09 -8.19
C TYR A 181 3.94 -11.37 -9.19
N ARG A 182 4.01 -12.61 -9.67
CA ARG A 182 5.07 -13.04 -10.60
C ARG A 182 4.72 -12.77 -12.06
N GLY A 183 3.46 -12.43 -12.35
CA GLY A 183 2.91 -12.25 -13.70
C GLY A 183 2.94 -13.55 -14.52
N ARG A 184 2.39 -13.51 -15.75
CA ARG A 184 2.57 -14.60 -16.72
C ARG A 184 3.70 -14.28 -17.70
N GLY A 185 4.89 -14.75 -17.36
CA GLY A 185 6.05 -14.73 -18.27
C GLY A 185 6.80 -13.39 -18.31
N LEU A 186 7.68 -13.25 -19.31
CA LEU A 186 8.67 -12.17 -19.37
C LEU A 186 8.04 -10.78 -19.64
N ARG A 187 6.97 -10.71 -20.43
CA ARG A 187 6.29 -9.44 -20.76
C ARG A 187 5.59 -8.85 -19.54
N ASP A 188 4.90 -9.70 -18.77
CA ASP A 188 4.26 -9.27 -17.52
C ASP A 188 5.30 -8.92 -16.47
N ARG A 189 6.42 -9.64 -16.39
CA ARG A 189 7.56 -9.24 -15.55
C ARG A 189 8.09 -7.87 -15.93
N LEU A 190 8.16 -7.54 -17.22
CA LEU A 190 8.61 -6.22 -17.69
C LEU A 190 7.60 -5.13 -17.31
N LEU A 191 6.31 -5.33 -17.57
CA LEU A 191 5.23 -4.41 -17.19
C LEU A 191 5.20 -4.18 -15.67
N LEU A 192 5.29 -5.24 -14.87
CA LEU A 192 5.35 -5.16 -13.41
C LEU A 192 6.65 -4.49 -12.95
N SER A 193 7.78 -4.68 -13.63
CA SER A 193 9.04 -4.03 -13.24
C SER A 193 9.02 -2.51 -13.42
N VAL A 194 8.25 -2.00 -14.38
CA VAL A 194 8.12 -0.57 -14.67
C VAL A 194 6.95 0.05 -13.90
N LEU A 195 5.79 -0.61 -13.83
CA LEU A 195 4.58 -0.08 -13.20
C LEU A 195 4.50 -0.36 -11.69
N ALA A 196 5.06 -1.47 -11.19
CA ALA A 196 4.91 -1.87 -9.78
C ALA A 196 5.91 -1.21 -8.83
N ARG A 197 6.92 -0.50 -9.34
CA ARG A 197 7.94 0.14 -8.48
C ARG A 197 7.44 1.41 -7.77
N GLN A 198 6.37 2.04 -8.24
CA GLN A 198 5.91 3.34 -7.70
C GLN A 198 4.39 3.52 -7.63
N VAL A 199 3.59 2.55 -8.11
CA VAL A 199 2.11 2.64 -8.08
C VAL A 199 1.59 1.93 -6.84
N ASN A 200 0.86 2.65 -5.97
CA ASN A 200 0.04 2.01 -4.96
C ASN A 200 -1.12 1.27 -5.66
N HIS A 201 -0.98 -0.04 -5.90
CA HIS A 201 -1.98 -0.86 -6.60
C HIS A 201 -3.36 -0.86 -5.93
N ALA A 202 -3.45 -0.51 -4.64
CA ALA A 202 -4.73 -0.35 -3.96
C ALA A 202 -5.55 0.84 -4.51
N ASP A 203 -4.90 1.78 -5.21
CA ASP A 203 -5.51 2.93 -5.90
C ASP A 203 -5.93 2.60 -7.35
N GLU A 204 -5.60 1.40 -7.82
CA GLU A 204 -5.99 0.86 -9.13
C GLU A 204 -6.70 -0.49 -8.94
N PRO A 205 -7.92 -0.49 -8.36
CA PRO A 205 -8.59 -1.72 -7.94
C PRO A 205 -8.90 -2.68 -9.09
N VAL A 206 -9.17 -2.18 -10.30
CA VAL A 206 -9.36 -3.01 -11.51
C VAL A 206 -8.07 -3.71 -11.90
N PHE A 207 -6.94 -2.99 -11.92
CA PHE A 207 -5.64 -3.57 -12.22
C PHE A 207 -5.25 -4.64 -11.20
N TRP A 208 -5.54 -4.40 -9.92
CA TRP A 208 -5.25 -5.36 -8.88
C TRP A 208 -6.14 -6.60 -8.96
N ALA A 209 -7.45 -6.43 -9.20
CA ALA A 209 -8.36 -7.55 -9.43
C ALA A 209 -7.89 -8.44 -10.60
N ARG A 210 -7.34 -7.82 -11.66
CA ARG A 210 -6.69 -8.58 -12.74
C ARG A 210 -5.48 -9.38 -12.26
N LEU A 211 -4.54 -8.76 -11.55
CA LEU A 211 -3.33 -9.46 -11.07
C LEU A 211 -3.67 -10.63 -10.15
N GLU A 212 -4.62 -10.44 -9.24
CA GLU A 212 -5.08 -11.49 -8.33
C GLU A 212 -5.79 -12.62 -9.08
N ALA A 213 -6.61 -12.29 -10.09
CA ALA A 213 -7.23 -13.30 -10.96
C ALA A 213 -6.19 -14.11 -11.76
N ASP A 214 -5.17 -13.43 -12.29
CA ASP A 214 -4.07 -14.06 -13.03
C ASP A 214 -3.24 -14.98 -12.13
N GLU A 215 -2.97 -14.57 -10.89
CA GLU A 215 -2.23 -15.37 -9.91
C GLU A 215 -3.01 -16.63 -9.51
N ARG A 216 -4.31 -16.51 -9.22
CA ARG A 216 -5.17 -17.67 -8.90
C ARG A 216 -5.24 -18.67 -10.05
N ALA A 217 -5.40 -18.18 -11.28
CA ALA A 217 -5.42 -19.04 -12.45
C ALA A 217 -4.04 -19.70 -12.68
N ARG A 218 -2.94 -19.00 -12.39
CA ARG A 218 -1.56 -19.53 -12.45
C ARG A 218 -1.35 -20.65 -11.43
N GLU A 219 -1.79 -20.49 -10.19
CA GLU A 219 -1.71 -21.52 -9.14
C GLU A 219 -2.46 -22.81 -9.53
N GLN A 220 -3.53 -22.66 -10.30
CA GLN A 220 -4.33 -23.78 -10.81
C GLN A 220 -3.85 -24.32 -12.17
N GLY A 221 -2.72 -23.82 -12.70
CA GLY A 221 -2.14 -24.31 -13.96
C GLY A 221 -3.01 -24.04 -15.19
N ARG A 222 -3.89 -23.04 -15.16
CA ARG A 222 -4.86 -22.75 -16.22
C ARG A 222 -4.84 -21.28 -16.65
N THR A 223 -5.62 -20.95 -17.68
CA THR A 223 -5.89 -19.57 -18.10
C THR A 223 -6.89 -18.88 -17.17
N THR A 224 -6.81 -17.55 -17.11
CA THR A 224 -7.71 -16.71 -16.31
C THR A 224 -9.11 -16.72 -16.91
N ARG A 225 -10.11 -16.94 -16.06
CA ARG A 225 -11.52 -17.00 -16.42
C ARG A 225 -12.27 -15.82 -15.81
N THR A 226 -13.49 -15.56 -16.27
CA THR A 226 -14.26 -14.41 -15.78
C THR A 226 -14.68 -14.55 -14.31
N ASP A 227 -14.85 -15.77 -13.80
CA ASP A 227 -15.11 -16.03 -12.38
C ASP A 227 -13.91 -15.75 -11.47
N ASP A 228 -12.67 -15.93 -11.95
CA ASP A 228 -11.47 -15.52 -11.20
C ASP A 228 -11.47 -14.00 -11.00
N LEU A 229 -11.86 -13.25 -12.04
CA LEU A 229 -11.89 -11.80 -12.01
C LEU A 229 -12.96 -11.26 -11.06
N LEU A 230 -14.14 -11.89 -11.05
CA LEU A 230 -15.20 -11.57 -10.08
C LEU A 230 -14.74 -11.84 -8.63
N ARG A 231 -14.14 -13.01 -8.38
CA ARG A 231 -13.59 -13.37 -7.06
C ARG A 231 -12.46 -12.43 -6.64
N ALA A 232 -11.64 -11.99 -7.58
CA ALA A 232 -10.55 -11.07 -7.32
C ALA A 232 -11.05 -9.66 -6.99
N LEU A 233 -12.06 -9.16 -7.71
CA LEU A 233 -12.73 -7.89 -7.41
C LEU A 233 -13.22 -7.87 -5.97
N LEU A 234 -13.99 -8.89 -5.53
CA LEU A 234 -14.50 -8.97 -4.16
C LEU A 234 -13.39 -9.13 -3.13
N ALA A 235 -12.39 -9.96 -3.40
CA ALA A 235 -11.23 -10.09 -2.51
C ALA A 235 -10.49 -8.75 -2.33
N THR A 236 -10.41 -7.92 -3.38
CA THR A 236 -9.81 -6.57 -3.31
C THR A 236 -10.60 -5.70 -2.36
N HIS A 237 -11.90 -5.70 -2.59
CA HIS A 237 -12.82 -4.82 -1.92
C HIS A 237 -12.87 -5.14 -0.42
N GLU A 238 -13.03 -6.41 -0.06
CA GLU A 238 -13.08 -6.84 1.34
C GLU A 238 -11.76 -6.63 2.10
N VAL A 239 -10.61 -6.83 1.44
CA VAL A 239 -9.32 -6.47 2.07
C VAL A 239 -9.28 -4.97 2.34
N VAL A 240 -9.68 -4.14 1.39
CA VAL A 240 -9.65 -2.69 1.61
C VAL A 240 -10.65 -2.23 2.67
N LEU A 241 -11.81 -2.89 2.82
CA LEU A 241 -12.71 -2.63 3.95
C LEU A 241 -12.08 -2.95 5.30
N ALA A 242 -11.31 -4.04 5.40
CA ALA A 242 -10.57 -4.39 6.61
C ALA A 242 -9.33 -3.51 6.86
N TYR A 243 -8.81 -2.87 5.81
CA TYR A 243 -7.62 -2.03 5.81
C TYR A 243 -7.85 -0.70 5.06
N PRO A 244 -8.67 0.22 5.61
CA PRO A 244 -9.11 1.43 4.89
C PRO A 244 -7.96 2.33 4.42
N HIS A 245 -6.85 2.33 5.15
CA HIS A 245 -5.65 3.11 4.83
C HIS A 245 -4.98 2.70 3.51
N LEU A 246 -5.17 1.46 3.05
CA LEU A 246 -4.65 1.01 1.76
C LEU A 246 -5.38 1.69 0.62
N GLY A 247 -6.64 2.05 0.83
CA GLY A 247 -7.55 2.39 -0.25
C GLY A 247 -7.99 3.84 -0.32
N VAL A 248 -7.36 4.76 0.40
CA VAL A 248 -7.86 6.13 0.53
C VAL A 248 -7.96 6.83 -0.83
N LEU A 249 -6.95 6.64 -1.68
CA LEU A 249 -6.79 7.33 -2.96
C LEU A 249 -7.68 6.78 -4.10
N GLY A 250 -8.13 5.53 -4.00
CA GLY A 250 -8.99 4.89 -5.00
C GLY A 250 -10.40 4.55 -4.51
N ARG A 251 -10.93 5.27 -3.51
CA ARG A 251 -12.25 4.97 -2.91
C ARG A 251 -13.38 5.09 -3.93
N ASP A 252 -13.36 6.15 -4.73
CA ASP A 252 -14.31 6.42 -5.82
C ASP A 252 -14.29 5.35 -6.91
N LYS A 253 -13.17 4.64 -7.09
CA LYS A 253 -13.03 3.55 -8.07
C LYS A 253 -13.59 2.19 -7.61
N ARG A 254 -14.29 2.11 -6.47
CA ARG A 254 -14.71 0.83 -5.83
C ARG A 254 -16.19 0.47 -5.94
N ALA A 255 -16.94 1.21 -6.75
CA ALA A 255 -18.39 1.05 -6.90
C ALA A 255 -18.87 -0.39 -7.16
N GLY A 256 -18.11 -1.22 -7.89
CA GLY A 256 -18.53 -2.60 -8.17
C GLY A 256 -18.50 -3.51 -6.93
N GLY A 257 -17.51 -3.32 -6.05
CA GLY A 257 -17.49 -4.06 -4.79
C GLY A 257 -18.61 -3.62 -3.85
N ASP A 258 -18.85 -2.31 -3.78
CA ASP A 258 -19.94 -1.72 -2.99
C ASP A 258 -21.31 -2.23 -3.48
N ALA A 259 -21.54 -2.26 -4.80
CA ALA A 259 -22.79 -2.73 -5.40
C ALA A 259 -23.06 -4.22 -5.10
N LEU A 260 -22.03 -5.07 -5.14
CA LEU A 260 -22.18 -6.49 -4.80
C LEU A 260 -22.48 -6.68 -3.31
N LEU A 261 -21.75 -6.01 -2.43
CA LEU A 261 -21.98 -6.11 -0.98
C LEU A 261 -23.34 -5.54 -0.56
N ALA A 262 -23.82 -4.47 -1.20
CA ALA A 262 -25.16 -3.92 -0.95
C ALA A 262 -26.27 -4.96 -1.24
N GLN A 263 -26.02 -5.89 -2.16
CA GLN A 263 -26.92 -7.02 -2.47
C GLN A 263 -26.59 -8.28 -1.65
N GLY A 264 -25.69 -8.17 -0.66
CA GLY A 264 -25.23 -9.26 0.18
C GLY A 264 -24.38 -10.29 -0.57
N ILE A 265 -23.76 -9.92 -1.70
CA ILE A 265 -22.90 -10.80 -2.48
C ILE A 265 -21.44 -10.52 -2.09
N ASP A 266 -20.94 -11.31 -1.15
CA ASP A 266 -19.54 -11.27 -0.71
C ASP A 266 -18.69 -12.35 -1.42
N HIS A 267 -17.37 -12.29 -1.19
CA HIS A 267 -16.39 -13.23 -1.70
C HIS A 267 -16.73 -14.67 -1.32
N GLN A 268 -17.22 -14.91 -0.10
CA GLN A 268 -17.56 -16.25 0.37
C GLN A 268 -18.77 -16.82 -0.39
N ARG A 269 -19.82 -16.02 -0.64
CA ARG A 269 -20.99 -16.42 -1.42
C ARG A 269 -20.61 -16.71 -2.87
N VAL A 270 -19.82 -15.85 -3.52
CA VAL A 270 -19.31 -16.12 -4.88
C VAL A 270 -18.45 -17.38 -4.94
N ARG A 271 -17.65 -17.63 -3.91
CA ARG A 271 -16.83 -18.85 -3.82
C ARG A 271 -17.68 -20.12 -3.62
N SER A 272 -18.78 -20.03 -2.87
CA SER A 272 -19.66 -21.16 -2.60
C SER A 272 -20.40 -21.67 -3.84
N VAL A 273 -20.52 -20.84 -4.88
CA VAL A 273 -21.05 -21.25 -6.18
C VAL A 273 -19.96 -22.00 -6.94
N ALA A 274 -20.22 -23.28 -7.22
CA ALA A 274 -19.35 -24.08 -8.07
C ALA A 274 -19.36 -23.47 -9.49
N PRO A 275 -18.19 -23.05 -10.02
CA PRO A 275 -18.13 -22.57 -11.39
C PRO A 275 -18.45 -23.73 -12.32
N ASP A 276 -19.23 -23.48 -13.35
CA ASP A 276 -19.46 -24.49 -14.38
C ASP A 276 -18.26 -24.57 -15.34
N ASP A 277 -18.10 -25.73 -15.97
CA ASP A 277 -16.97 -25.98 -16.88
C ASP A 277 -17.12 -25.32 -18.25
N ARG A 278 -18.32 -24.81 -18.57
CA ARG A 278 -18.61 -24.12 -19.84
C ARG A 278 -17.67 -22.93 -20.05
N PRO A 279 -17.00 -22.82 -21.22
CA PRO A 279 -16.08 -21.72 -21.50
C PRO A 279 -16.77 -20.36 -21.38
N ASP A 280 -15.96 -19.31 -21.19
CA ASP A 280 -16.46 -17.94 -21.26
C ASP A 280 -16.74 -17.61 -22.74
N GLU A 281 -17.92 -17.06 -23.02
CA GLU A 281 -18.30 -16.54 -24.33
C GLU A 281 -17.35 -15.41 -24.78
N VAL A 282 -17.03 -14.51 -23.84
CA VAL A 282 -16.07 -13.42 -24.03
C VAL A 282 -14.90 -13.61 -23.07
N PRO A 283 -13.67 -13.85 -23.56
CA PRO A 283 -12.54 -14.09 -22.70
C PRO A 283 -12.12 -12.83 -21.92
N VAL A 284 -11.50 -13.03 -20.76
CA VAL A 284 -11.00 -11.95 -19.89
C VAL A 284 -10.10 -10.97 -20.65
N SER A 285 -9.25 -11.45 -21.57
CA SER A 285 -8.36 -10.60 -22.37
C SER A 285 -9.09 -9.57 -23.25
N VAL A 286 -10.35 -9.81 -23.56
CA VAL A 286 -11.22 -8.87 -24.29
C VAL A 286 -11.92 -7.93 -23.31
N LEU A 287 -12.44 -8.42 -22.18
CA LEU A 287 -13.15 -7.60 -21.18
C LEU A 287 -12.26 -6.52 -20.54
N ILE A 288 -10.98 -6.82 -20.32
CA ILE A 288 -9.99 -5.93 -19.67
C ILE A 288 -8.76 -5.68 -20.55
N LYS A 289 -9.00 -5.52 -21.86
CA LYS A 289 -7.95 -5.19 -22.82
C LYS A 289 -7.25 -3.87 -22.43
N PRO A 290 -5.92 -3.84 -22.25
CA PRO A 290 -5.20 -2.59 -22.01
C PRO A 290 -5.39 -1.63 -23.18
N GLY A 291 -5.76 -0.38 -22.88
CA GLY A 291 -6.01 0.65 -23.88
C GLY A 291 -6.96 1.73 -23.37
N PRO A 292 -7.45 2.62 -24.26
CA PRO A 292 -8.42 3.66 -23.91
C PRO A 292 -9.70 3.14 -23.26
N ASP A 293 -10.08 1.89 -23.58
CA ASP A 293 -11.28 1.25 -23.06
C ASP A 293 -11.01 0.39 -21.81
N PHE A 294 -9.86 0.53 -21.14
CA PHE A 294 -9.61 -0.18 -19.89
C PHE A 294 -10.60 0.31 -18.80
N PRO A 295 -11.24 -0.57 -18.00
CA PRO A 295 -12.17 -0.11 -16.98
C PRO A 295 -11.47 0.79 -15.97
N THR A 296 -12.00 1.99 -15.80
CA THR A 296 -11.46 3.02 -14.90
C THR A 296 -11.74 2.72 -13.43
N ASP A 297 -12.80 1.95 -13.16
CA ASP A 297 -13.25 1.57 -11.84
C ASP A 297 -13.89 0.18 -11.84
N THR A 298 -14.14 -0.33 -10.64
CA THR A 298 -14.73 -1.67 -10.44
C THR A 298 -16.21 -1.75 -10.80
N GLY A 299 -16.93 -0.63 -10.88
CA GLY A 299 -18.33 -0.60 -11.35
C GLY A 299 -18.39 -0.96 -12.84
N VAL A 300 -17.61 -0.26 -13.66
CA VAL A 300 -17.47 -0.58 -15.09
C VAL A 300 -16.97 -2.01 -15.30
N LEU A 301 -16.06 -2.50 -14.45
CA LEU A 301 -15.62 -3.90 -14.50
C LEU A 301 -16.79 -4.87 -14.19
N LEU A 302 -17.59 -4.59 -13.16
CA LEU A 302 -18.74 -5.42 -12.80
C LEU A 302 -19.78 -5.46 -13.93
N ASP A 303 -20.09 -4.32 -14.54
CA ASP A 303 -21.02 -4.26 -15.67
C ASP A 303 -20.55 -5.15 -16.82
N ARG A 304 -19.26 -5.11 -17.17
CA ARG A 304 -18.67 -5.98 -18.20
C ARG A 304 -18.72 -7.45 -17.84
N LEU A 305 -18.53 -7.79 -16.56
CA LEU A 305 -18.65 -9.16 -16.07
C LEU A 305 -20.09 -9.68 -16.14
N ALA A 306 -21.08 -8.80 -15.93
CA ALA A 306 -22.50 -9.13 -15.99
C ALA A 306 -23.11 -9.11 -17.41
N ALA A 307 -22.53 -8.35 -18.34
CA ALA A 307 -23.09 -8.07 -19.66
C ALA A 307 -23.24 -9.29 -20.60
N HIS A 308 -22.49 -10.37 -20.34
CA HIS A 308 -22.45 -11.54 -21.22
C HIS A 308 -22.99 -12.78 -20.49
N PRO A 309 -24.26 -13.19 -20.70
CA PRO A 309 -24.85 -14.36 -20.03
C PRO A 309 -24.08 -15.67 -20.28
N GLY A 310 -23.34 -15.77 -21.39
CA GLY A 310 -22.45 -16.87 -21.70
C GLY A 310 -21.10 -16.86 -20.95
N ASN A 311 -20.82 -15.86 -20.10
CA ASN A 311 -19.67 -15.85 -19.21
C ASN A 311 -19.96 -16.48 -17.85
N ARG A 312 -18.94 -17.10 -17.24
CA ARG A 312 -19.06 -17.73 -15.91
C ARG A 312 -19.45 -16.74 -14.83
N SER A 313 -18.84 -15.55 -14.84
CA SER A 313 -19.16 -14.46 -13.91
C SER A 313 -20.65 -14.08 -13.93
N ALA A 314 -21.21 -13.79 -15.11
CA ALA A 314 -22.64 -13.47 -15.27
C ALA A 314 -23.55 -14.61 -14.76
N ARG A 315 -23.20 -15.87 -15.01
CA ARG A 315 -23.96 -17.02 -14.50
C ARG A 315 -23.92 -17.13 -12.98
N ILE A 316 -22.74 -16.93 -12.38
CA ILE A 316 -22.59 -16.91 -10.92
C ILE A 316 -23.44 -15.78 -10.33
N LEU A 317 -23.31 -14.56 -10.87
CA LEU A 317 -24.10 -13.40 -10.46
C LEU A 317 -25.61 -13.67 -10.58
N GLY A 318 -26.06 -14.25 -11.70
CA GLY A 318 -27.46 -14.64 -11.90
C GLY A 318 -27.94 -15.68 -10.89
N SER A 319 -27.11 -16.68 -10.55
CA SER A 319 -27.45 -17.70 -9.54
C SER A 319 -27.57 -17.12 -8.12
N LEU A 320 -26.86 -16.02 -7.86
CA LEU A 320 -26.89 -15.28 -6.59
C LEU A 320 -27.96 -14.19 -6.57
N GLY A 321 -28.73 -14.05 -7.66
CA GLY A 321 -29.81 -13.06 -7.76
C GLY A 321 -29.34 -11.62 -7.92
N TYR A 322 -28.10 -11.40 -8.40
CA TYR A 322 -27.59 -10.06 -8.69
C TYR A 322 -28.49 -9.34 -9.70
N ARG A 323 -28.84 -8.09 -9.38
CA ARG A 323 -29.60 -7.20 -10.27
C ARG A 323 -28.74 -6.00 -10.61
N SER A 324 -28.50 -5.79 -11.90
CA SER A 324 -27.84 -4.57 -12.34
C SER A 324 -28.77 -3.39 -12.12
N GLU A 325 -28.32 -2.40 -11.37
CA GLU A 325 -28.96 -1.09 -11.33
C GLU A 325 -28.55 -0.37 -12.63
N VAL A 326 -29.41 -0.44 -13.64
CA VAL A 326 -29.29 0.35 -14.87
C VAL A 326 -30.18 1.56 -14.75
#